data_AF-A0A8T5HAQ3-F1
#
_entry.id   AF-A0A8T5HAQ3-F1
#
_cell.length_a   1.000
_cell.length_b   1.000
_cell.length_c   1.000
_cell.angle_alpha   90.00
_cell.angle_beta   90.00
_cell.angle_gamma   90.00
#
_symmetry.space_group_name_H-M   'P 1'
#
loop_
_entity.id
_entity.type
_entity.pdbx_description
1 polymer ?
#
loop_
_entity_poly.entity_id
_entity_poly.type
_entity_poly.pdbx_seq_one_letter_code
_entity_poly.pdbx_strand_id
1 'polypeptide(L)'
;MTSLEKTVLELRRKKREATKLKQNAETQLKQLQSAEKRSATGLQKMIKQIESEKEDVSDVSENLTRKNAQVESIQRLVSAAEDRVNSEKEIVDQTEQEIEFAETPEEKQNAEARLRSLNDHIQELISEIKSRQKTLKKITEQVSTFDDIKSKIATQIKKQTKS
;
A
#
# COMPACT_ATOMS: atom_id res chain seq x y z
N MET A 1 -56.52 -14.67 -69.36
CA MET A 1 -55.57 -13.62 -68.89
C MET A 1 -55.40 -13.57 -67.37
N THR A 2 -56.28 -14.19 -66.57
CA THR A 2 -56.28 -14.12 -65.09
C THR A 2 -55.08 -14.77 -64.37
N SER A 3 -54.39 -15.73 -65.00
CA SER A 3 -53.26 -16.44 -64.39
C SER A 3 -51.97 -15.60 -64.31
N LEU A 4 -51.66 -14.83 -65.37
CA LEU A 4 -50.43 -14.02 -65.41
C LEU A 4 -50.53 -12.81 -64.45
N GLU A 5 -51.72 -12.18 -64.39
CA GLU A 5 -52.01 -11.06 -63.50
C GLU A 5 -51.88 -11.46 -62.03
N LYS A 6 -52.37 -12.65 -61.65
CA LYS A 6 -52.23 -13.21 -60.30
C LYS A 6 -50.75 -13.43 -59.94
N THR A 7 -49.96 -13.98 -60.85
CA THR A 7 -48.50 -14.17 -60.67
C THR A 7 -47.77 -12.84 -60.48
N VAL A 8 -48.11 -11.81 -61.27
CA VAL A 8 -47.52 -10.46 -61.12
C VAL A 8 -47.85 -9.86 -59.76
N LEU A 9 -49.08 -10.02 -59.27
CA LEU A 9 -49.48 -9.56 -57.93
C LEU A 9 -48.72 -10.29 -56.81
N GLU A 10 -48.57 -11.61 -56.92
CA GLU A 10 -47.77 -12.40 -55.96
C GLU A 10 -46.29 -11.99 -55.96
N LEU A 11 -45.69 -11.78 -57.13
CA LEU A 11 -44.30 -11.31 -57.23
C LEU A 11 -44.12 -9.91 -56.63
N ARG A 12 -45.08 -9.00 -56.85
CA ARG A 12 -45.07 -7.67 -56.22
C ARG A 12 -45.17 -7.77 -54.69
N ARG A 13 -46.01 -8.68 -54.18
CA ARG A 13 -46.12 -8.93 -52.73
C ARG A 13 -44.82 -9.48 -52.16
N LYS A 14 -44.25 -10.53 -52.78
CA LYS A 14 -42.95 -11.10 -52.39
C LYS A 14 -41.82 -10.07 -52.42
N LYS A 15 -41.78 -9.20 -53.44
CA LYS A 15 -40.81 -8.10 -53.53
C LYS A 15 -40.93 -7.13 -52.35
N ARG A 16 -42.15 -6.76 -51.96
CA ARG A 16 -42.40 -5.89 -50.80
C ARG A 16 -41.97 -6.55 -49.49
N GLU A 17 -42.34 -7.81 -49.28
CA GLU A 17 -41.94 -8.60 -48.11
C GLU A 17 -40.41 -8.72 -48.00
N ALA A 18 -39.74 -9.09 -49.10
CA ALA A 18 -38.28 -9.18 -49.16
C ALA A 18 -37.59 -7.83 -48.87
N THR A 19 -38.15 -6.72 -49.38
CA THR A 19 -37.61 -5.38 -49.11
C THR A 19 -37.76 -5.00 -47.64
N LYS A 20 -38.90 -5.31 -47.02
CA LYS A 20 -39.14 -5.09 -45.59
C LYS A 20 -38.21 -5.94 -44.72
N LEU A 21 -38.01 -7.20 -45.08
CA LEU A 21 -37.06 -8.09 -44.40
C LEU A 21 -35.63 -7.56 -44.49
N LYS A 22 -35.20 -7.10 -45.68
CA LYS A 22 -33.88 -6.48 -45.87
C LYS A 22 -33.69 -5.25 -44.98
N GLN A 23 -34.67 -4.33 -44.98
CA GLN A 23 -34.62 -3.11 -44.16
C GLN A 23 -34.55 -3.44 -42.65
N ASN A 24 -35.32 -4.43 -42.20
CA ASN A 24 -35.29 -4.89 -40.81
C ASN A 24 -33.92 -5.49 -40.46
N ALA A 25 -33.36 -6.35 -41.32
CA ALA A 25 -32.05 -6.96 -41.11
C ALA A 25 -30.92 -5.91 -41.07
N GLU A 26 -30.95 -4.92 -41.96
CA GLU A 26 -29.98 -3.81 -41.95
C GLU A 26 -30.09 -2.96 -40.67
N THR A 27 -31.31 -2.73 -40.17
CA THR A 27 -31.53 -1.99 -38.92
C THR A 27 -31.01 -2.77 -37.72
N GLN A 28 -31.29 -4.08 -37.65
CA GLN A 28 -30.76 -4.95 -36.59
C GLN A 28 -29.23 -5.03 -36.63
N LEU A 29 -28.63 -5.15 -37.82
CA LEU A 29 -27.18 -5.16 -37.97
C LEU A 29 -26.55 -3.85 -37.45
N LYS A 30 -27.12 -2.70 -37.78
CA LYS A 30 -26.65 -1.40 -37.26
C LYS A 30 -26.76 -1.32 -35.74
N GLN A 31 -27.86 -1.82 -35.17
CA GLN A 31 -28.04 -1.86 -33.72
C GLN A 31 -26.99 -2.76 -33.05
N LEU A 32 -26.75 -3.95 -33.59
CA LEU A 32 -25.72 -4.87 -33.11
C LEU A 32 -24.32 -4.27 -33.18
N GLN A 33 -23.94 -3.68 -34.32
CA GLN A 33 -22.66 -2.98 -34.47
C GLN A 33 -22.49 -1.83 -33.49
N SER A 34 -23.57 -1.09 -33.20
CA SER A 34 -23.52 -0.01 -32.18
C SER A 34 -23.35 -0.56 -30.77
N ALA A 35 -23.96 -1.71 -30.46
CA ALA A 35 -23.83 -2.37 -29.16
C ALA A 35 -22.42 -2.95 -28.99
N GLU A 36 -21.88 -3.59 -30.02
CA GLU A 36 -20.52 -4.09 -30.07
C GLU A 36 -19.49 -2.99 -29.84
N LYS A 37 -19.59 -1.87 -30.57
CA LYS A 37 -18.71 -0.71 -30.37
C LYS A 37 -18.78 -0.17 -28.95
N ARG A 38 -19.98 0.00 -28.40
CA ARG A 38 -20.18 0.46 -27.01
C ARG A 38 -19.54 -0.51 -26.02
N SER A 39 -19.73 -1.81 -26.21
CA SER A 39 -19.12 -2.86 -25.38
C SER A 39 -17.59 -2.79 -25.43
N ALA A 40 -17.01 -2.76 -26.64
CA ALA A 40 -15.56 -2.68 -26.82
C ALA A 40 -14.95 -1.43 -26.16
N THR A 41 -15.58 -0.26 -26.32
CA THR A 41 -15.12 0.97 -25.66
C THR A 41 -15.25 0.92 -24.14
N GLY A 42 -16.30 0.26 -23.63
CA GLY A 42 -16.49 0.04 -22.20
C GLY A 42 -15.39 -0.85 -21.61
N LEU A 43 -15.07 -1.95 -22.30
CA LEU A 43 -13.97 -2.84 -21.91
C LEU A 43 -12.62 -2.13 -21.92
N GLN A 44 -12.32 -1.34 -22.96
CA GLN A 44 -11.08 -0.56 -23.01
C GLN A 44 -10.97 0.44 -21.86
N LYS A 45 -12.08 1.11 -21.50
CA LYS A 45 -12.09 2.02 -20.34
C LYS A 45 -11.82 1.28 -19.03
N MET A 46 -12.43 0.10 -18.85
CA MET A 46 -12.21 -0.73 -17.68
C MET A 46 -10.76 -1.22 -17.58
N ILE A 47 -10.16 -1.65 -18.69
CA ILE A 47 -8.75 -2.06 -18.74
C ILE A 47 -7.84 -0.91 -18.29
N LYS A 48 -8.03 0.29 -18.85
CA LYS A 48 -7.23 1.48 -18.46
C LYS A 48 -7.38 1.82 -16.98
N GLN A 49 -8.58 1.69 -16.43
CA GLN A 49 -8.83 1.94 -15.02
C GLN A 49 -8.10 0.91 -14.13
N ILE A 50 -8.17 -0.37 -14.49
CA ILE A 50 -7.44 -1.43 -13.78
C ILE A 50 -5.92 -1.21 -13.86
N GLU A 51 -5.41 -0.77 -15.02
CA GLU A 51 -3.98 -0.46 -15.20
C GLU A 51 -3.54 0.68 -14.28
N SER A 52 -4.30 1.78 -14.23
CA SER A 52 -4.04 2.90 -13.30
C SER A 52 -4.08 2.46 -11.85
N GLU A 53 -5.07 1.65 -11.45
CA GLU A 53 -5.16 1.15 -10.07
C GLU A 53 -4.01 0.19 -9.72
N LYS A 54 -3.48 -0.56 -10.69
CA LYS A 54 -2.29 -1.40 -10.49
C LYS A 54 -1.02 -0.57 -10.29
N GLU A 55 -0.91 0.56 -10.99
CA GLU A 55 0.16 1.54 -10.77
C GLU A 55 0.09 2.09 -9.34
N ASP A 56 -1.09 2.51 -8.88
CA ASP A 56 -1.30 2.97 -7.50
C ASP A 56 -0.89 1.90 -6.46
N VAL A 57 -1.23 0.62 -6.71
CA VAL A 57 -0.80 -0.49 -5.83
C VAL A 57 0.71 -0.67 -5.81
N SER A 58 1.38 -0.48 -6.95
CA SER A 58 2.84 -0.54 -7.05
C SER A 58 3.47 0.56 -6.20
N ASP A 59 3.01 1.80 -6.35
CA ASP A 59 3.51 2.96 -5.61
C ASP A 59 3.30 2.81 -4.09
N VAL A 60 2.12 2.35 -3.68
CA VAL A 60 1.82 2.06 -2.28
C VAL A 60 2.70 0.93 -1.75
N SER A 61 2.95 -0.10 -2.55
CA SER A 61 3.82 -1.23 -2.16
C SER A 61 5.28 -0.81 -2.00
N GLU A 62 5.78 0.07 -2.86
CA GLU A 62 7.13 0.62 -2.71
C GLU A 62 7.26 1.43 -1.41
N ASN A 63 6.29 2.30 -1.13
CA ASN A 63 6.24 3.06 0.12
C ASN A 63 6.21 2.13 1.33
N LEU A 64 5.40 1.07 1.29
CA LEU A 64 5.32 0.08 2.35
C LEU A 64 6.67 -0.61 2.60
N THR A 65 7.36 -1.05 1.54
CA THR A 65 8.70 -1.65 1.65
C THR A 65 9.69 -0.69 2.32
N ARG A 66 9.71 0.58 1.88
CA ARG A 66 10.59 1.60 2.48
C ARG A 66 10.26 1.84 3.96
N LYS A 67 8.97 1.91 4.31
CA LYS A 67 8.52 2.15 5.68
C LYS A 67 8.82 0.97 6.60
N ASN A 68 8.63 -0.26 6.13
CA ASN A 68 9.01 -1.45 6.89
C ASN A 68 10.52 -1.51 7.15
N ALA A 69 11.36 -1.18 6.16
CA ALA A 69 12.80 -1.07 6.37
C ALA A 69 13.16 0.01 7.42
N GLN A 70 12.42 1.13 7.46
CA GLN A 70 12.60 2.15 8.50
C GLN A 70 12.21 1.63 9.90
N VAL A 71 11.10 0.88 10.02
CA VAL A 71 10.67 0.23 11.27
C VAL A 71 11.79 -0.67 11.80
N GLU A 72 12.28 -1.59 10.97
CA GLU A 72 13.34 -2.51 11.34
C GLU A 72 14.63 -1.77 11.74
N SER A 73 15.00 -0.73 10.99
CA SER A 73 16.19 0.06 11.30
C SER A 73 16.08 0.74 12.66
N ILE A 74 14.92 1.31 12.98
CA ILE A 74 14.73 1.99 14.27
C ILE A 74 14.67 0.99 15.41
N GLN A 75 14.05 -0.17 15.21
CA GLN A 75 14.06 -1.26 16.19
C GLN A 75 15.49 -1.68 16.54
N ARG A 76 16.35 -1.87 15.54
CA ARG A 76 17.78 -2.17 15.78
C ARG A 76 18.49 -1.08 16.59
N LEU A 77 18.21 0.20 16.29
CA LEU A 77 18.79 1.33 17.02
C LEU A 77 18.28 1.44 18.46
N VAL A 78 17.02 1.06 18.72
CA VAL A 78 16.47 0.99 20.07
C VAL A 78 17.15 -0.13 20.85
N SER A 79 17.20 -1.34 20.30
CA SER A 79 17.85 -2.48 20.97
C SER A 79 19.33 -2.21 21.26
N ALA A 80 20.08 -1.66 20.30
CA ALA A 80 21.48 -1.32 20.52
C ALA A 80 21.68 -0.26 21.63
N ALA A 81 20.74 0.69 21.77
CA ALA A 81 20.80 1.67 22.85
C ALA A 81 20.40 1.06 24.20
N GLU A 82 19.42 0.15 24.22
CA GLU A 82 19.04 -0.61 25.43
C GLU A 82 20.20 -1.48 25.93
N ASP A 83 20.90 -2.17 25.02
CA ASP A 83 22.10 -2.95 25.35
C ASP A 83 23.19 -2.06 25.97
N ARG A 84 23.42 -0.87 25.40
CA ARG A 84 24.38 0.11 25.95
C ARG A 84 23.99 0.59 27.34
N VAL A 85 22.70 0.88 27.57
CA VAL A 85 22.21 1.25 28.92
C VAL A 85 22.49 0.14 29.92
N ASN A 86 22.29 -1.13 29.54
CA ASN A 86 22.57 -2.25 30.43
C ASN A 86 24.07 -2.36 30.74
N SER A 87 24.95 -2.26 29.74
CA SER A 87 26.39 -2.25 29.96
C SER A 87 26.85 -1.08 30.83
N GLU A 88 26.29 0.11 30.64
CA GLU A 88 26.66 1.27 31.45
C GLU A 88 26.17 1.15 32.90
N LYS A 89 25.03 0.48 33.14
CA LYS A 89 24.60 0.14 34.51
C LYS A 89 25.55 -0.82 35.20
N GLU A 90 26.08 -1.82 34.49
CA GLU A 90 27.11 -2.71 35.06
C GLU A 90 28.37 -1.93 35.46
N ILE A 91 28.76 -0.93 34.67
CA ILE A 91 29.91 -0.05 34.98
C ILE A 91 29.57 0.87 36.17
N VAL A 92 28.32 1.34 36.29
CA VAL A 92 27.83 2.09 37.45
C VAL A 92 27.99 1.25 38.71
N ASP A 93 27.50 0.01 38.72
CA ASP A 93 27.60 -0.90 39.88
C ASP A 93 29.07 -1.14 40.28
N GLN A 94 29.97 -1.29 39.31
CA GLN A 94 31.42 -1.40 39.56
C GLN A 94 32.00 -0.11 40.14
N THR A 95 31.61 1.04 39.60
CA THR A 95 32.08 2.35 40.06
C THR A 95 31.57 2.65 41.48
N GLU A 96 30.37 2.21 41.83
CA GLU A 96 29.85 2.31 43.20
C GLU A 96 30.67 1.48 44.19
N GLN A 97 31.11 0.28 43.80
CA GLN A 97 32.05 -0.52 44.59
C GLN A 97 33.41 0.17 44.73
N GLU A 98 33.95 0.76 43.64
CA GLU A 98 35.19 1.55 43.70
C GLU A 98 35.09 2.68 44.75
N ILE A 99 33.93 3.34 44.86
CA ILE A 99 33.67 4.40 45.85
C ILE A 99 33.59 3.84 47.27
N GLU A 100 32.97 2.67 47.47
CA GLU A 100 32.82 2.03 48.77
C GLU A 100 34.17 1.59 49.35
N PHE A 101 35.07 1.07 48.50
CA PHE A 101 36.37 0.52 48.90
C PHE A 101 37.56 1.47 48.68
N ALA A 102 37.32 2.74 48.35
CA ALA A 102 38.39 3.70 48.12
C ALA A 102 39.25 3.92 49.39
N GLU A 103 40.57 3.74 49.26
CA GLU A 103 41.52 3.90 50.37
C GLU A 103 41.89 5.36 50.61
N THR A 104 41.80 6.19 49.56
CA THR A 104 42.11 7.62 49.63
C THR A 104 40.92 8.51 49.25
N PRO A 105 40.83 9.73 49.83
CA PRO A 105 39.81 10.70 49.43
C PRO A 105 39.87 11.09 47.95
N GLU A 106 41.06 11.07 47.35
CA GLU A 106 41.27 11.41 45.94
C GLU A 106 40.71 10.33 45.00
N GLU A 107 40.97 9.05 45.27
CA GLU A 107 40.37 7.93 44.53
C GLU A 107 38.84 7.98 44.59
N LYS A 108 38.30 8.20 45.80
CA LYS A 108 36.86 8.34 46.01
C LYS A 108 36.28 9.48 45.17
N GLN A 109 36.90 10.65 45.20
CA GLN A 109 36.44 11.81 44.44
C GLN A 109 36.47 11.56 42.93
N ASN A 110 37.50 10.89 42.42
CA ASN A 110 37.61 10.52 41.00
C ASN A 110 36.53 9.52 40.59
N ALA A 111 36.26 8.50 41.41
CA ALA A 111 35.20 7.54 41.15
C ALA A 111 33.80 8.20 41.21
N GLU A 112 33.55 9.10 42.16
CA GLU A 112 32.31 9.90 42.22
C GLU A 112 32.13 10.83 41.00
N ALA A 113 33.21 11.36 40.44
CA ALA A 113 33.16 12.13 39.20
C ALA A 113 32.81 11.25 38.00
N ARG A 114 33.42 10.06 37.89
CA ARG A 114 33.07 9.06 36.86
C ARG A 114 31.61 8.61 36.97
N LEU A 115 31.14 8.32 38.18
CA LEU A 115 29.78 7.89 38.45
C LEU A 115 28.75 8.93 38.01
N ARG A 116 29.02 10.22 38.24
CA ARG A 116 28.15 11.32 37.75
C ARG A 116 28.07 11.33 36.23
N SER A 117 29.22 11.30 35.55
CA SER A 117 29.27 11.28 34.09
C SER A 117 28.56 10.06 33.48
N LEU A 118 28.71 8.87 34.08
CA LEU A 118 28.01 7.66 33.65
C LEU A 118 26.49 7.80 33.79
N ASN A 119 26.03 8.32 34.93
CA ASN A 119 24.61 8.54 35.16
C ASN A 119 24.01 9.55 34.17
N ASP A 120 24.73 10.64 33.88
CA ASP A 120 24.30 11.64 32.89
C ASP A 120 24.16 10.98 31.50
N HIS A 121 25.14 10.19 31.07
CA HIS A 121 25.11 9.51 29.78
C HIS A 121 23.99 8.43 29.70
N ILE A 122 23.72 7.71 30.78
CA ILE A 122 22.57 6.80 30.86
C ILE A 122 21.25 7.57 30.65
N GLN A 123 21.09 8.76 31.24
CA GLN A 123 19.88 9.57 31.04
C GLN A 123 19.75 10.08 29.60
N GLU A 124 20.86 10.41 28.95
CA GLU A 124 20.89 10.75 27.51
C GLU A 124 20.43 9.56 26.66
N LEU A 125 20.96 8.36 26.90
CA LEU A 125 20.55 7.14 26.20
C LEU A 125 19.07 6.81 26.40
N ILE A 126 18.56 6.94 27.63
CA ILE A 126 17.13 6.75 27.93
C ILE A 126 16.28 7.76 27.14
N SER A 127 16.71 9.01 27.07
CA SER A 127 16.02 10.06 26.31
C SER A 127 16.03 9.76 24.81
N GLU A 128 17.15 9.27 24.29
CA GLU A 128 17.31 8.85 22.90
C GLU A 128 16.39 7.66 22.56
N ILE A 129 16.36 6.62 23.40
CA ILE A 129 15.47 5.46 23.28
C ILE A 129 14.01 5.93 23.20
N LYS A 130 13.59 6.81 24.11
CA LYS A 130 12.23 7.34 24.13
C LYS A 130 11.87 8.10 22.85
N SER A 131 12.81 8.89 22.32
CA SER A 131 12.63 9.60 21.05
C SER A 131 12.50 8.65 19.86
N ARG A 132 13.35 7.62 19.81
CA ARG A 132 13.31 6.56 18.78
C ARG A 132 12.02 5.76 18.84
N GLN A 133 11.56 5.36 20.03
CA GLN A 133 10.28 4.65 20.23
C GLN A 133 9.09 5.50 19.77
N LYS A 134 9.08 6.81 20.03
CA LYS A 134 8.05 7.72 19.51
C LYS A 134 8.05 7.77 17.98
N THR A 135 9.24 7.74 17.37
CA THR A 135 9.39 7.71 15.91
C THR A 135 8.93 6.38 15.33
N LEU A 136 9.30 5.27 15.97
CA LEU A 136 8.86 3.93 15.62
C LEU A 136 7.33 3.85 15.57
N LYS A 137 6.65 4.31 16.63
CA LYS A 137 5.19 4.34 16.71
C LYS A 137 4.57 5.06 15.51
N LYS A 138 5.06 6.26 15.18
CA LYS A 138 4.56 7.04 14.04
C LYS A 138 4.74 6.32 12.70
N ILE A 139 5.87 5.65 12.50
CA ILE A 139 6.13 4.94 11.25
C ILE A 139 5.26 3.68 11.17
N THR A 140 5.07 2.96 12.27
CA THR A 140 4.15 1.81 12.32
C THR A 140 2.70 2.23 11.99
N GLU A 141 2.24 3.38 12.49
CA GLU A 141 0.93 3.94 12.12
C GLU A 141 0.83 4.26 10.61
N GLN A 142 1.92 4.77 10.01
CA GLN A 142 2.00 5.00 8.57
C GLN A 142 1.96 3.68 7.78
N VAL A 143 2.67 2.64 8.22
CA VAL A 143 2.64 1.29 7.61
C VAL A 143 1.20 0.76 7.57
N SER A 144 0.49 0.81 8.71
CA SER A 144 -0.92 0.39 8.78
C SER A 144 -1.81 1.16 7.80
N THR A 145 -1.57 2.47 7.65
CA THR A 145 -2.33 3.30 6.71
C THR A 145 -2.08 2.88 5.26
N PHE A 146 -0.84 2.58 4.88
CA PHE A 146 -0.51 2.11 3.54
C PHE A 146 -1.07 0.72 3.26
N ASP A 147 -1.06 -0.19 4.23
CA ASP A 147 -1.68 -1.51 4.10
C ASP A 147 -3.20 -1.41 3.86
N ASP A 148 -3.88 -0.53 4.58
CA ASP A 148 -5.31 -0.27 4.38
C ASP A 148 -5.61 0.27 2.99
N ILE A 149 -4.78 1.22 2.50
CA ILE A 149 -4.91 1.77 1.14
C ILE A 149 -4.71 0.65 0.11
N LYS A 150 -3.65 -0.15 0.25
CA LYS A 150 -3.36 -1.28 -0.65
C LYS A 150 -4.52 -2.26 -0.72
N SER A 151 -5.10 -2.61 0.43
CA SER A 151 -6.25 -3.51 0.54
C SER A 151 -7.50 -2.96 -0.15
N LYS A 152 -7.77 -1.66 0.00
CA LYS A 152 -8.88 -0.97 -0.68
C LYS A 152 -8.73 -1.00 -2.20
N ILE A 153 -7.55 -0.69 -2.72
CA ILE A 153 -7.30 -0.71 -4.18
C ILE A 153 -7.42 -2.13 -4.72
N ALA A 154 -6.84 -3.13 -4.04
CA ALA A 154 -6.97 -4.54 -4.43
C ALA A 154 -8.44 -4.99 -4.48
N THR A 155 -9.26 -4.52 -3.53
CA THR A 155 -10.70 -4.79 -3.52
C THR A 155 -11.42 -4.13 -4.69
N GLN A 156 -11.01 -2.92 -5.07
CA GLN A 156 -11.56 -2.19 -6.22
C GLN A 156 -11.28 -2.90 -7.55
N ILE A 157 -10.02 -3.31 -7.78
CA ILE A 157 -9.60 -4.11 -8.94
C ILE A 157 -10.42 -5.42 -9.02
N LYS A 158 -10.60 -6.09 -7.87
CA LYS A 158 -11.38 -7.34 -7.79
C LYS A 158 -12.86 -7.14 -8.13
N LYS A 159 -13.45 -5.99 -7.79
CA LYS A 159 -14.85 -5.67 -8.16
C LYS A 159 -14.98 -5.43 -9.66
N GLN A 160 -14.00 -4.74 -10.26
CA GLN A 160 -14.00 -4.43 -11.70
C GLN A 160 -13.80 -5.67 -12.56
N THR A 161 -12.96 -6.62 -12.12
CA THR A 161 -12.66 -7.86 -12.86
C THR A 161 -13.71 -8.97 -12.71
N LYS A 162 -14.66 -8.82 -11.78
CA LYS A 162 -15.75 -9.80 -11.53
C LYS A 162 -17.10 -9.40 -12.12
N SER A 163 -17.22 -8.23 -12.74
CA SER A 163 -18.39 -7.84 -13.54
C SER A 163 -18.25 -8.32 -14.97
#